data_AF-A0A9W3D1Y3-F1
#
_entry.id   AF-A0A9W3D1Y3-F1
#
_cell.length_a   1.000
_cell.length_b   1.000
_cell.length_c   1.000
_cell.angle_alpha   90.00
_cell.angle_beta   90.00
_cell.angle_gamma   90.00
#
_symmetry.space_group_name_H-M   'P 1'
#
loop_
_entity.id
_entity.type
_entity.pdbx_description
1 polymer ?
#
loop_
_entity_poly.entity_id
_entity_poly.type
_entity_poly.pdbx_seq_one_letter_code
_entity_poly.pdbx_strand_id
1 'polypeptide(L)'
;MSEESPRPAARRRSSVSSSRASGSSHEQNSFPAYIPAPPPAPAQQNPGVMPVELLVQQPGREHLPVLHPTPRRGHSTWFTKSSNGISRSINQMMYSMLQIGYTKWSEIPQDDQELWFRQFAQEFNWHPDHTETVRIRFKAKAMDSYTKQVNAWKKVWQKNKRPRNINGRVFEQLIVHWQKDETAETSSRNSKNRKSDRGGKGMYVHNLGACSMSTKEDELIEANDGNPVDRLQLIKVAHTNKTTGQIQDLLIKDVVDLVETEIASQSQPLSDDGDSVGASTNLSRLQINEMVEKAVPKRKGGFLVGLARRASSYPASSSQVPYADPMILEELHDKGERIVALEEQNATIQAENATIQAENATILAELASQKKTNAEIMEKLNRLFASSS
;
A
#
# COMPACT_ATOMS: atom_id res chain seq x y z
N MET A 1 -23.15 -2.24 -59.21
CA MET A 1 -23.14 -3.35 -60.18
C MET A 1 -22.07 -4.32 -59.74
N SER A 2 -22.56 -5.41 -59.16
CA SER A 2 -21.79 -6.51 -58.58
C SER A 2 -21.26 -7.41 -59.70
N GLU A 3 -20.07 -7.98 -59.52
CA GLU A 3 -19.90 -9.43 -59.73
C GLU A 3 -18.68 -9.92 -58.95
N GLU A 4 -18.93 -11.00 -58.22
CA GLU A 4 -18.15 -11.67 -57.20
C GLU A 4 -18.13 -13.15 -57.59
N SER A 5 -16.99 -13.84 -57.46
CA SER A 5 -16.87 -15.29 -57.14
C SER A 5 -15.46 -15.84 -57.41
N PRO A 6 -15.04 -17.00 -56.86
CA PRO A 6 -15.25 -17.47 -55.49
C PRO A 6 -14.01 -18.19 -54.87
N ARG A 7 -14.08 -18.48 -53.56
CA ARG A 7 -13.24 -19.46 -52.82
C ARG A 7 -13.55 -20.91 -53.25
N PRO A 8 -12.67 -21.88 -52.91
CA PRO A 8 -13.12 -23.22 -52.56
C PRO A 8 -12.81 -23.61 -51.11
N ALA A 9 -13.68 -24.47 -50.57
CA ALA A 9 -13.71 -25.00 -49.22
C ALA A 9 -13.20 -26.45 -49.12
N ALA A 10 -12.90 -26.81 -47.87
CA ALA A 10 -12.64 -28.11 -47.23
C ALA A 10 -12.99 -29.42 -47.97
N ARG A 11 -12.14 -30.44 -47.75
CA ARG A 11 -12.50 -31.85 -47.91
C ARG A 11 -12.11 -32.66 -46.66
N ARG A 12 -13.04 -33.50 -46.21
CA ARG A 12 -13.00 -34.34 -45.00
C ARG A 12 -13.03 -35.83 -45.41
N ARG A 13 -12.39 -36.68 -44.59
CA ARG A 13 -12.63 -38.12 -44.28
C ARG A 13 -12.40 -39.24 -45.32
N SER A 14 -11.58 -40.23 -44.93
CA SER A 14 -11.89 -41.67 -44.66
C SER A 14 -10.55 -42.46 -44.66
N SER A 15 -10.06 -43.12 -43.61
CA SER A 15 -10.48 -44.36 -42.90
C SER A 15 -10.42 -45.65 -43.74
N VAL A 16 -9.40 -46.48 -43.51
CA VAL A 16 -9.46 -47.94 -43.68
C VAL A 16 -8.69 -48.60 -42.52
N SER A 17 -9.34 -49.58 -41.90
CA SER A 17 -8.89 -50.44 -40.80
C SER A 17 -8.69 -51.89 -41.28
N SER A 18 -8.11 -52.70 -40.38
CA SER A 18 -8.01 -54.17 -40.31
C SER A 18 -6.76 -54.79 -40.96
N SER A 19 -6.09 -55.79 -40.38
CA SER A 19 -6.55 -56.82 -39.43
C SER A 19 -5.41 -57.44 -38.59
N ARG A 20 -5.81 -58.00 -37.43
CA ARG A 20 -5.07 -58.75 -36.41
C ARG A 20 -4.68 -60.19 -36.82
N ALA A 21 -3.64 -60.73 -36.16
CA ALA A 21 -3.58 -62.05 -35.51
C ALA A 21 -2.39 -62.06 -34.52
N SER A 22 -2.59 -61.88 -33.22
CA SER A 22 -2.76 -62.89 -32.14
C SER A 22 -1.73 -64.03 -32.11
N GLY A 23 -0.80 -63.94 -31.15
CA GLY A 23 0.02 -65.02 -30.60
C GLY A 23 0.42 -64.64 -29.16
N SER A 24 -0.01 -65.44 -28.19
CA SER A 24 0.09 -65.22 -26.75
C SER A 24 1.20 -66.08 -26.15
N SER A 25 2.13 -65.51 -25.37
CA SER A 25 2.80 -66.20 -24.26
C SER A 25 3.22 -65.18 -23.19
N HIS A 26 3.03 -65.55 -21.92
CA HIS A 26 3.39 -64.79 -20.72
C HIS A 26 4.84 -64.30 -20.69
N GLU A 27 5.03 -63.00 -20.43
CA GLU A 27 6.22 -62.49 -19.74
C GLU A 27 5.81 -61.48 -18.65
N GLN A 28 6.55 -61.54 -17.57
CA GLN A 28 6.27 -60.92 -16.28
C GLN A 28 6.31 -59.39 -16.35
N ASN A 29 5.40 -58.79 -15.61
CA ASN A 29 5.15 -57.36 -15.54
C ASN A 29 6.27 -56.66 -14.73
N SER A 30 7.24 -56.02 -15.41
CA SER A 30 8.17 -55.07 -14.78
C SER A 30 8.00 -53.69 -15.40
N PHE A 31 7.35 -52.79 -14.66
CA PHE A 31 7.28 -51.37 -14.98
C PHE A 31 8.68 -50.74 -14.84
N PRO A 32 9.19 -49.97 -15.82
CA PRO A 32 10.39 -49.19 -15.63
C PRO A 32 10.10 -48.04 -14.65
N ALA A 33 10.85 -48.00 -13.55
CA ALA A 33 10.76 -46.96 -12.54
C ALA A 33 11.07 -45.59 -13.16
N TYR A 34 10.14 -44.65 -13.02
CA TYR A 34 10.32 -43.25 -13.38
C TYR A 34 11.30 -42.62 -12.37
N ILE A 35 12.56 -42.40 -12.76
CA ILE A 35 13.52 -41.66 -11.96
C ILE A 35 13.22 -40.16 -12.15
N PRO A 36 12.87 -39.40 -11.11
CA PRO A 36 12.71 -37.97 -11.23
C PRO A 36 14.07 -37.33 -11.54
N ALA A 37 14.11 -36.44 -12.54
CA ALA A 37 15.30 -35.63 -12.80
C ALA A 37 15.68 -34.82 -11.54
N PRO A 38 16.98 -34.70 -11.21
CA PRO A 38 17.40 -33.91 -10.06
C PRO A 38 16.98 -32.44 -10.24
N PRO A 39 16.66 -31.74 -9.15
CA PRO A 39 16.33 -30.32 -9.21
C PRO A 39 17.49 -29.52 -9.82
N PRO A 40 17.22 -28.41 -10.54
CA PRO A 40 18.28 -27.57 -11.09
C PRO A 40 19.19 -27.10 -9.95
N ALA A 41 20.50 -27.29 -10.13
CA ALA A 41 21.50 -26.86 -9.16
C ALA A 41 21.37 -25.35 -8.91
N PRO A 42 21.49 -24.88 -7.65
CA PRO A 42 21.52 -23.46 -7.36
C PRO A 42 22.67 -22.81 -8.13
N ALA A 43 22.42 -21.65 -8.74
CA ALA A 43 23.42 -20.89 -9.47
C ALA A 43 24.70 -20.75 -8.63
N GLN A 44 25.84 -21.17 -9.18
CA GLN A 44 27.13 -21.13 -8.49
C GLN A 44 27.42 -19.68 -8.07
N GLN A 45 27.32 -19.41 -6.78
CA GLN A 45 27.77 -18.14 -6.22
C GLN A 45 29.29 -18.10 -6.31
N ASN A 46 29.82 -17.03 -6.90
CA ASN A 46 31.25 -16.83 -7.09
C ASN A 46 31.92 -16.77 -5.70
N PRO A 47 32.82 -17.71 -5.33
CA PRO A 47 33.25 -17.93 -3.94
C PRO A 47 34.00 -16.75 -3.29
N GLY A 48 34.35 -15.70 -4.04
CA GLY A 48 34.97 -14.48 -3.53
C GLY A 48 34.04 -13.28 -3.33
N VAL A 49 32.75 -13.35 -3.67
CA VAL A 49 31.84 -12.20 -3.58
C VAL A 49 30.79 -12.39 -2.49
N MET A 50 30.90 -11.60 -1.42
CA MET A 50 29.99 -11.66 -0.27
C MET A 50 28.51 -11.58 -0.70
N PRO A 51 27.67 -12.55 -0.30
CA PRO A 51 26.22 -12.49 -0.50
C PRO A 51 25.60 -11.29 0.20
N VAL A 52 24.50 -10.77 -0.34
CA VAL A 52 23.79 -9.62 0.25
C VAL A 52 23.27 -9.94 1.64
N GLU A 53 22.85 -11.17 1.85
CA GLU A 53 22.33 -11.68 3.13
C GLU A 53 23.39 -11.57 4.23
N LEU A 54 24.66 -11.81 3.91
CA LEU A 54 25.78 -11.62 4.86
C LEU A 54 26.18 -10.16 4.95
N LEU A 55 26.12 -9.43 3.84
CA LEU A 55 26.46 -8.01 3.79
C LEU A 55 25.62 -7.17 4.76
N VAL A 56 24.31 -7.38 4.77
CA VAL A 56 23.38 -6.59 5.62
C VAL A 56 23.50 -6.94 7.10
N GLN A 57 24.09 -8.09 7.44
CA GLN A 57 24.34 -8.51 8.83
C GLN A 57 25.66 -7.98 9.39
N GLN A 58 26.48 -7.30 8.58
CA GLN A 58 27.74 -6.77 9.09
C GLN A 58 27.49 -5.72 10.19
N PRO A 59 28.28 -5.73 11.27
CA PRO A 59 28.20 -4.71 12.32
C PRO A 59 28.59 -3.33 11.77
N GLY A 60 28.06 -2.25 12.38
CA GLY A 60 28.37 -0.86 12.00
C GLY A 60 27.43 -0.28 10.93
N ARG A 61 26.39 -1.00 10.53
CA ARG A 61 25.40 -0.57 9.52
C ARG A 61 24.13 0.07 10.10
N GLU A 62 24.08 0.26 11.42
CA GLU A 62 22.95 0.84 12.15
C GLU A 62 22.66 2.30 11.75
N HIS A 63 23.65 3.01 11.20
CA HIS A 63 23.50 4.38 10.71
C HIS A 63 22.82 4.49 9.34
N LEU A 64 22.69 3.38 8.60
CA LEU A 64 22.10 3.37 7.27
C LEU A 64 20.56 3.42 7.35
N PRO A 65 19.89 4.05 6.37
CA PRO A 65 18.43 4.00 6.29
C PRO A 65 17.90 2.56 6.22
N VAL A 66 17.01 2.22 7.16
CA VAL A 66 16.46 0.87 7.29
C VAL A 66 15.25 0.68 6.36
N LEU A 67 15.24 -0.39 5.57
CA LEU A 67 14.12 -0.77 4.72
C LEU A 67 13.24 -1.80 5.44
N HIS A 68 11.96 -1.46 5.61
CA HIS A 68 10.97 -2.35 6.21
C HIS A 68 9.65 -2.34 5.41
N PRO A 69 9.01 -3.49 5.13
CA PRO A 69 7.75 -3.54 4.38
C PRO A 69 6.63 -2.70 4.96
N THR A 70 6.59 -2.58 6.29
CA THR A 70 5.71 -1.70 7.07
C THR A 70 6.57 -0.67 7.78
N PRO A 71 7.04 0.37 7.08
CA PRO A 71 8.02 1.29 7.66
C PRO A 71 7.40 2.10 8.80
N ARG A 72 8.08 2.13 9.95
CA ARG A 72 7.79 3.04 11.05
C ARG A 72 8.36 4.42 10.75
N ARG A 73 7.54 5.43 10.95
CA ARG A 73 7.89 6.84 10.69
C ARG A 73 9.14 7.24 11.49
N GLY A 74 10.07 7.94 10.85
CA GLY A 74 11.34 8.39 11.45
C GLY A 74 12.39 7.30 11.66
N HIS A 75 12.02 6.01 11.60
CA HIS A 75 12.92 4.90 11.93
C HIS A 75 13.27 4.04 10.71
N SER A 76 12.36 3.94 9.74
CA SER A 76 12.54 3.12 8.54
C SER A 76 11.80 3.71 7.34
N THR A 77 12.10 3.21 6.16
CA THR A 77 11.49 3.64 4.90
C THR A 77 11.16 2.45 4.01
N TRP A 78 10.46 2.72 2.92
CA TRP A 78 10.12 1.69 1.93
C TRP A 78 10.03 2.26 0.53
N PHE A 79 10.04 1.38 -0.48
CA PHE A 79 10.03 1.74 -1.90
C PHE A 79 8.82 2.59 -2.34
N THR A 80 7.72 2.57 -1.57
CA THR A 80 6.52 3.38 -1.81
C THR A 80 6.65 4.80 -1.27
N LYS A 81 7.59 5.07 -0.37
CA LYS A 81 7.84 6.40 0.21
C LYS A 81 8.71 7.23 -0.74
N SER A 82 8.57 8.55 -0.65
CA SER A 82 9.37 9.53 -1.38
C SER A 82 10.47 10.11 -0.49
N SER A 83 11.43 10.82 -1.09
CA SER A 83 12.51 11.53 -0.38
C SER A 83 13.44 10.66 0.49
N ASN A 84 13.49 9.35 0.22
CA ASN A 84 14.28 8.38 0.99
C ASN A 84 15.59 7.94 0.31
N GLY A 85 16.01 8.63 -0.75
CA GLY A 85 17.27 8.33 -1.45
C GLY A 85 17.26 7.10 -2.37
N ILE A 86 16.26 6.21 -2.31
CA ILE A 86 16.23 4.97 -3.13
C ILE A 86 16.35 5.28 -4.63
N SER A 87 15.53 6.20 -5.13
CA SER A 87 15.59 6.59 -6.55
C SER A 87 16.92 7.24 -6.91
N ARG A 88 17.55 7.96 -5.96
CA ARG A 88 18.85 8.60 -6.16
C ARG A 88 19.95 7.54 -6.30
N SER A 89 19.99 6.56 -5.40
CA SER A 89 20.93 5.44 -5.45
C SER A 89 20.82 4.68 -6.78
N ILE A 90 19.61 4.33 -7.20
CA ILE A 90 19.36 3.65 -8.48
C ILE A 90 19.81 4.50 -9.67
N ASN A 91 19.50 5.79 -9.66
CA ASN A 91 19.93 6.69 -10.73
C ASN A 91 21.45 6.85 -10.76
N GLN A 92 22.11 6.87 -9.60
CA GLN A 92 23.56 6.94 -9.52
C GLN A 92 24.20 5.72 -10.18
N MET A 93 23.70 4.52 -9.88
CA MET A 93 24.16 3.28 -10.52
C MET A 93 23.94 3.28 -12.04
N MET A 94 22.83 3.85 -12.53
CA MET A 94 22.64 4.04 -13.97
C MET A 94 23.72 4.90 -14.63
N TYR A 95 24.23 5.92 -13.93
CA TYR A 95 25.26 6.81 -14.48
C TYR A 95 26.67 6.22 -14.38
N SER A 96 26.98 5.52 -13.28
CA SER A 96 28.33 5.04 -13.00
C SER A 96 28.61 3.61 -13.48
N MET A 97 27.62 2.72 -13.45
CA MET A 97 27.82 1.29 -13.65
C MET A 97 27.36 0.80 -15.02
N LEU A 98 26.48 1.53 -15.69
CA LEU A 98 25.98 1.13 -17.00
C LEU A 98 27.06 1.31 -18.08
N GLN A 99 27.53 0.19 -18.65
CA GLN A 99 28.54 0.19 -19.71
C GLN A 99 27.97 -0.04 -21.11
N ILE A 100 26.77 -0.63 -21.19
CA ILE A 100 26.09 -0.99 -22.43
C ILE A 100 24.71 -0.31 -22.47
N GLY A 101 24.34 0.22 -23.64
CA GLY A 101 23.07 0.88 -23.91
C GLY A 101 21.91 -0.09 -24.11
N TYR A 102 21.52 -0.82 -23.07
CA TYR A 102 20.37 -1.71 -23.11
C TYR A 102 19.07 -0.95 -23.35
N THR A 103 18.14 -1.50 -24.13
CA THR A 103 16.88 -0.81 -24.40
C THR A 103 15.88 -0.99 -23.25
N LYS A 104 16.00 -2.11 -22.53
CA LYS A 104 15.15 -2.48 -21.39
C LYS A 104 16.00 -3.00 -20.23
N TRP A 105 15.50 -2.80 -19.02
CA TRP A 105 16.11 -3.34 -17.80
C TRP A 105 16.33 -4.87 -17.87
N SER A 106 15.37 -5.60 -18.44
CA SER A 106 15.42 -7.06 -18.54
C SER A 106 16.54 -7.59 -19.45
N GLU A 107 17.14 -6.74 -20.29
CA GLU A 107 18.25 -7.10 -21.17
C GLU A 107 19.60 -6.99 -20.46
N ILE A 108 19.65 -6.35 -19.29
CA ILE A 108 20.85 -6.27 -18.45
C ILE A 108 21.14 -7.68 -17.90
N PRO A 109 22.37 -8.21 -18.01
CA PRO A 109 22.76 -9.50 -17.45
C PRO A 109 22.38 -9.63 -15.97
N GLN A 110 22.03 -10.84 -15.54
CA GLN A 110 21.66 -11.08 -14.14
C GLN A 110 22.79 -10.71 -13.18
N ASP A 111 24.04 -10.95 -13.55
CA ASP A 111 25.20 -10.61 -12.73
C ASP A 111 25.33 -9.09 -12.53
N ASP A 112 25.04 -8.29 -13.56
CA ASP A 112 25.02 -6.82 -13.46
C ASP A 112 23.84 -6.35 -12.61
N GLN A 113 22.65 -6.93 -12.78
CA GLN A 113 21.49 -6.61 -11.93
C GLN A 113 21.78 -6.95 -10.45
N GLU A 114 22.49 -8.05 -10.21
CA GLU A 114 22.91 -8.48 -8.87
C GLU A 114 23.98 -7.57 -8.29
N LEU A 115 24.92 -7.11 -9.11
CA LEU A 115 25.93 -6.13 -8.72
C LEU A 115 25.27 -4.81 -8.28
N TRP A 116 24.25 -4.36 -9.01
CA TRP A 116 23.48 -3.17 -8.62
C TRP A 116 22.73 -3.40 -7.31
N PHE A 117 22.18 -4.60 -7.10
CA PHE A 117 21.50 -4.92 -5.85
C PHE A 117 22.48 -4.94 -4.66
N ARG A 118 23.68 -5.50 -4.83
CA ARG A 118 24.75 -5.45 -3.82
C ARG A 118 25.19 -4.01 -3.54
N GLN A 119 25.35 -3.19 -4.57
CA GLN A 119 25.71 -1.77 -4.40
C GLN A 119 24.61 -1.00 -3.66
N PHE A 120 23.34 -1.26 -3.99
CA PHE A 120 22.20 -0.71 -3.27
C PHE A 120 22.22 -1.12 -1.78
N ALA A 121 22.56 -2.38 -1.50
CA ALA A 121 22.70 -2.86 -0.14
C ALA A 121 23.82 -2.15 0.64
N GLN A 122 24.76 -1.45 -0.01
CA GLN A 122 25.75 -0.61 0.68
C GLN A 122 25.18 0.68 1.27
N GLU A 123 24.09 1.20 0.68
CA GLU A 123 23.49 2.48 1.10
C GLU A 123 22.29 2.30 2.03
N PHE A 124 21.81 1.07 2.20
CA PHE A 124 20.60 0.76 2.95
C PHE A 124 20.82 -0.47 3.82
N ASN A 125 20.07 -0.59 4.91
CA ASN A 125 20.08 -1.78 5.75
C ASN A 125 18.68 -2.39 5.88
N TRP A 126 18.56 -3.67 6.20
CA TRP A 126 17.29 -4.36 6.46
C TRP A 126 17.51 -5.68 7.20
N HIS A 127 16.45 -6.18 7.84
CA HIS A 127 16.48 -7.50 8.46
C HIS A 127 16.63 -8.61 7.40
N PRO A 128 17.49 -9.64 7.59
CA PRO A 128 17.76 -10.68 6.60
C PRO A 128 16.50 -11.35 6.02
N ASP A 129 15.46 -11.55 6.83
CA ASP A 129 14.17 -12.12 6.41
C ASP A 129 13.45 -11.33 5.31
N HIS A 130 13.82 -10.05 5.14
CA HIS A 130 13.24 -9.20 4.12
C HIS A 130 14.06 -9.18 2.83
N THR A 131 15.22 -9.85 2.76
CA THR A 131 16.16 -9.72 1.64
C THR A 131 15.51 -10.03 0.29
N GLU A 132 14.76 -11.13 0.18
CA GLU A 132 14.08 -11.45 -1.08
C GLU A 132 12.98 -10.45 -1.44
N THR A 133 12.23 -9.98 -0.44
CA THR A 133 11.22 -8.94 -0.64
C THR A 133 11.87 -7.64 -1.12
N VAL A 134 12.97 -7.22 -0.51
CA VAL A 134 13.74 -6.04 -0.90
C VAL A 134 14.31 -6.22 -2.30
N ARG A 135 14.82 -7.41 -2.66
CA ARG A 135 15.33 -7.74 -4.00
C ARG A 135 14.25 -7.60 -5.07
N ILE A 136 13.06 -8.15 -4.84
CA ILE A 136 11.92 -8.04 -5.76
C ILE A 136 11.51 -6.57 -5.94
N ARG A 137 11.44 -5.80 -4.84
CA ARG A 137 11.05 -4.38 -4.89
C ARG A 137 12.11 -3.51 -5.53
N PHE A 138 13.37 -3.80 -5.26
CA PHE A 138 14.51 -3.17 -5.90
C PHE A 138 14.45 -3.38 -7.41
N LYS A 139 14.29 -4.62 -7.89
CA LYS A 139 14.16 -4.92 -9.32
C LYS A 139 13.01 -4.15 -9.97
N ALA A 140 11.83 -4.14 -9.34
CA ALA A 140 10.68 -3.38 -9.83
C ALA A 140 10.96 -1.87 -9.90
N LYS A 141 11.61 -1.31 -8.87
CA LYS A 141 11.97 0.11 -8.82
C LYS A 141 13.05 0.46 -9.83
N ALA A 142 14.05 -0.38 -10.00
CA ALA A 142 15.14 -0.22 -10.95
C ALA A 142 14.61 -0.23 -12.39
N MET A 143 13.70 -1.16 -12.71
CA MET A 143 13.04 -1.20 -14.02
C MET A 143 12.24 0.08 -14.33
N ASP A 144 11.48 0.59 -13.36
CA ASP A 144 10.71 1.83 -13.50
C ASP A 144 11.64 3.05 -13.68
N SER A 145 12.67 3.18 -12.84
CA SER A 145 13.66 4.25 -12.92
C SER A 145 14.43 4.21 -14.24
N TYR A 146 14.88 3.03 -14.66
CA TYR A 146 15.57 2.81 -15.94
C TYR A 146 14.74 3.30 -17.11
N THR A 147 13.50 2.82 -17.20
CA THR A 147 12.57 3.21 -18.26
C THR A 147 12.36 4.72 -18.29
N LYS A 148 12.17 5.36 -17.12
CA LYS A 148 11.98 6.81 -17.03
C LYS A 148 13.22 7.57 -17.49
N GLN A 149 14.40 7.11 -17.08
CA GLN A 149 15.67 7.76 -17.39
C GLN A 149 16.03 7.67 -18.88
N VAL A 150 15.91 6.48 -19.47
CA VAL A 150 16.11 6.28 -20.92
C VAL A 150 15.15 7.15 -21.73
N ASN A 151 13.88 7.25 -21.33
CA ASN A 151 12.92 8.14 -21.98
C ASN A 151 13.27 9.63 -21.80
N ALA A 152 13.80 10.03 -20.64
CA ALA A 152 14.28 11.39 -20.42
C ALA A 152 15.47 11.72 -21.32
N TRP A 153 16.43 10.80 -21.44
CA TRP A 153 17.56 10.92 -22.38
C TRP A 153 17.08 11.01 -23.83
N LYS A 154 16.13 10.17 -24.25
CA LYS A 154 15.52 10.22 -25.58
C LYS A 154 14.92 11.59 -25.90
N LYS A 155 14.21 12.21 -24.95
CA LYS A 155 13.64 13.56 -25.13
C LYS A 155 14.69 14.64 -25.28
N VAL A 156 15.84 14.50 -24.61
CA VAL A 156 16.96 15.45 -24.75
C VAL A 156 17.64 15.26 -26.11
N TRP A 157 17.85 14.01 -26.51
CA TRP A 157 18.38 13.65 -27.83
C TRP A 157 17.50 14.18 -28.98
N GLN A 158 16.17 14.06 -28.88
CA GLN A 158 15.22 14.62 -29.86
C GLN A 158 15.34 16.14 -30.04
N LYS A 159 15.94 16.85 -29.08
CA LYS A 159 16.23 18.29 -29.17
C LYS A 159 17.65 18.57 -29.69
N ASN A 160 18.29 17.57 -30.30
CA ASN A 160 19.69 17.61 -30.75
C ASN A 160 20.67 17.98 -29.63
N LYS A 161 20.42 17.52 -28.39
CA LYS A 161 21.27 17.77 -27.22
C LYS A 161 21.75 16.45 -26.62
N ARG A 162 22.91 16.48 -25.95
CA ARG A 162 23.43 15.35 -25.18
C ARG A 162 22.96 15.42 -23.72
N PRO A 163 22.40 14.34 -23.14
CA PRO A 163 22.07 14.29 -21.73
C PRO A 163 23.31 14.44 -20.84
N ARG A 164 23.13 15.01 -19.64
CA ARG A 164 24.20 15.10 -18.64
C ARG A 164 24.47 13.72 -18.03
N ASN A 165 25.74 13.48 -17.68
CA ASN A 165 26.24 12.32 -16.92
C ASN A 165 26.04 10.94 -17.57
N ILE A 166 25.60 10.87 -18.83
CA ILE A 166 25.53 9.61 -19.56
C ILE A 166 26.89 9.22 -20.15
N ASN A 167 27.26 7.95 -19.98
CA ASN A 167 28.42 7.36 -20.66
C ASN A 167 28.24 7.49 -22.18
N GLY A 168 29.28 7.97 -22.89
CA GLY A 168 29.21 8.23 -24.32
C GLY A 168 28.88 7.01 -25.15
N ARG A 169 29.50 5.87 -24.84
CA ARG A 169 29.27 4.60 -25.54
C ARG A 169 27.83 4.11 -25.35
N VAL A 170 27.32 4.19 -24.11
CA VAL A 170 25.92 3.86 -23.79
C VAL A 170 24.97 4.75 -24.59
N PHE A 171 25.25 6.06 -24.65
CA PHE A 171 24.42 7.00 -25.39
C PHE A 171 24.38 6.69 -26.89
N GLU A 172 25.53 6.45 -27.51
CA GLU A 172 25.65 6.08 -28.92
C GLU A 172 24.86 4.82 -29.26
N GLN A 173 24.97 3.78 -28.42
CA GLN A 173 24.22 2.54 -28.60
C GLN A 173 22.70 2.75 -28.48
N LEU A 174 22.25 3.61 -27.55
CA LEU A 174 20.83 3.95 -27.41
C LEU A 174 20.30 4.76 -28.61
N ILE A 175 21.12 5.63 -29.21
CA ILE A 175 20.75 6.39 -30.42
C ILE A 175 20.43 5.44 -31.57
N VAL A 176 21.26 4.42 -31.79
CA VAL A 176 21.03 3.40 -32.84
C VAL A 176 19.66 2.76 -32.68
N HIS A 177 19.23 2.48 -31.45
CA HIS A 177 17.88 1.95 -31.19
C HIS A 177 16.79 3.00 -31.46
N TRP A 178 16.97 4.24 -31.01
CA TRP A 178 15.96 5.29 -31.18
C TRP A 178 15.75 5.76 -32.62
N GLN A 179 16.73 5.55 -33.50
CA GLN A 179 16.64 5.84 -34.94
C GLN A 179 15.83 4.81 -35.73
N LYS A 180 15.54 3.63 -35.16
CA LYS A 180 14.74 2.61 -35.84
C LYS A 180 13.27 3.04 -35.98
N ASP A 181 12.71 2.93 -37.17
CA ASP A 181 11.31 3.32 -37.45
C ASP A 181 10.30 2.54 -36.60
N GLU A 182 10.51 1.24 -36.41
CA GLU A 182 9.68 0.39 -35.54
C GLU A 182 9.57 0.94 -34.10
N THR A 183 10.67 1.54 -33.60
CA THR A 183 10.72 2.14 -32.26
C THR A 183 9.95 3.45 -32.23
N ALA A 184 10.02 4.24 -33.30
CA ALA A 184 9.23 5.45 -33.45
C ALA A 184 7.73 5.14 -33.49
N GLU A 185 7.30 4.17 -34.32
CA GLU A 185 5.92 3.73 -34.43
C GLU A 185 5.35 3.21 -33.12
N THR A 186 6.08 2.31 -32.45
CA THR A 186 5.68 1.78 -31.14
C THR A 186 5.52 2.90 -30.11
N SER A 187 6.45 3.86 -30.09
CA SER A 187 6.35 5.00 -29.17
C SER A 187 5.18 5.93 -29.50
N SER A 188 4.86 6.13 -30.78
CA SER A 188 3.70 6.90 -31.25
C SER A 188 2.39 6.24 -30.82
N ARG A 189 2.26 4.92 -31.08
CA ARG A 189 1.11 4.12 -30.64
C ARG A 189 0.93 4.15 -29.13
N ASN A 190 2.01 3.96 -28.36
CA ASN A 190 1.96 4.02 -26.90
C ASN A 190 1.59 5.42 -26.39
N SER A 191 2.07 6.48 -27.04
CA SER A 191 1.70 7.86 -26.71
C SER A 191 0.21 8.12 -26.98
N LYS A 192 -0.32 7.66 -28.13
CA LYS A 192 -1.76 7.73 -28.45
C LYS A 192 -2.59 6.97 -27.42
N ASN A 193 -2.17 5.76 -27.05
CA ASN A 193 -2.84 4.97 -26.00
C ASN A 193 -2.78 5.66 -24.63
N ARG A 194 -1.69 6.34 -24.28
CA ARG A 194 -1.61 7.08 -23.01
C ARG A 194 -2.51 8.31 -22.98
N LYS A 195 -2.72 8.93 -24.14
CA LYS A 195 -3.65 10.05 -24.34
C LYS A 195 -5.06 9.57 -24.71
N SER A 196 -5.32 8.25 -24.68
CA SER A 196 -6.63 7.73 -25.03
C SER A 196 -7.66 8.31 -24.08
N ASP A 197 -8.80 8.66 -24.64
CA ASP A 197 -9.88 9.18 -23.86
C ASP A 197 -10.46 8.08 -22.96
N ARG A 198 -10.42 8.30 -21.64
CA ARG A 198 -10.97 7.37 -20.63
C ARG A 198 -12.50 7.49 -20.58
N GLY A 199 -13.17 7.39 -21.72
CA GLY A 199 -14.62 7.63 -21.85
C GLY A 199 -15.01 9.09 -21.58
N GLY A 200 -14.34 10.05 -22.21
CA GLY A 200 -14.52 11.49 -22.00
C GLY A 200 -13.71 12.08 -20.85
N LYS A 201 -13.07 11.25 -20.01
CA LYS A 201 -12.44 11.68 -18.75
C LYS A 201 -10.97 12.10 -18.90
N GLY A 202 -10.43 12.12 -20.12
CA GLY A 202 -9.08 12.63 -20.41
C GLY A 202 -7.95 11.80 -19.77
N MET A 203 -6.74 12.38 -19.67
CA MET A 203 -5.56 11.73 -19.07
C MET A 203 -5.64 11.72 -17.54
N TYR A 204 -5.09 10.68 -16.90
CA TYR A 204 -4.99 10.64 -15.44
C TYR A 204 -4.01 11.72 -14.91
N VAL A 205 -4.44 12.50 -13.92
CA VAL A 205 -3.67 13.63 -13.36
C VAL A 205 -3.69 13.59 -11.84
N HIS A 206 -2.53 13.78 -11.20
CA HIS A 206 -2.40 14.02 -9.76
C HIS A 206 -1.47 15.21 -9.53
N ASN A 207 -1.63 15.90 -8.41
CA ASN A 207 -1.03 17.21 -8.11
C ASN A 207 -0.01 17.18 -6.96
N LEU A 208 0.50 16.00 -6.60
CA LEU A 208 1.49 15.82 -5.53
C LEU A 208 2.94 16.13 -5.92
N GLY A 209 3.21 16.42 -7.19
CA GLY A 209 4.58 16.64 -7.67
C GLY A 209 5.46 15.40 -7.44
N ALA A 210 6.67 15.60 -6.90
CA ALA A 210 7.61 14.51 -6.57
C ALA A 210 7.31 13.83 -5.22
N CYS A 211 6.07 13.92 -4.72
CA CYS A 211 5.61 13.25 -3.50
C CYS A 211 4.72 12.04 -3.86
N SER A 212 4.92 10.93 -3.16
CA SER A 212 4.07 9.75 -3.34
C SER A 212 2.75 9.91 -2.58
N MET A 213 1.69 9.21 -3.00
CA MET A 213 0.44 9.13 -2.24
C MET A 213 0.66 8.66 -0.79
N SER A 214 1.56 7.69 -0.58
CA SER A 214 1.80 7.14 0.76
C SER A 214 2.59 8.09 1.67
N THR A 215 3.51 8.86 1.10
CA THR A 215 4.18 9.94 1.85
C THR A 215 3.17 11.04 2.16
N LYS A 216 2.28 11.36 1.21
CA LYS A 216 1.28 12.39 1.44
C LYS A 216 0.29 12.00 2.53
N GLU A 217 -0.07 10.72 2.60
CA GLU A 217 -0.86 10.17 3.69
C GLU A 217 -0.16 10.39 5.04
N ASP A 218 1.13 10.07 5.16
CA ASP A 218 1.89 10.36 6.38
C ASP A 218 1.91 11.86 6.72
N GLU A 219 2.12 12.74 5.73
CA GLU A 219 2.09 14.20 5.93
C GLU A 219 0.73 14.68 6.46
N LEU A 220 -0.37 14.08 6.00
CA LEU A 220 -1.72 14.46 6.43
C LEU A 220 -2.03 13.95 7.83
N ILE A 221 -1.60 12.74 8.18
CA ILE A 221 -1.72 12.19 9.54
C ILE A 221 -1.02 13.11 10.54
N GLU A 222 0.12 13.66 10.15
CA GLU A 222 0.93 14.53 11.00
C GLU A 222 0.35 15.91 11.17
N ALA A 223 -0.20 16.47 10.10
CA ALA A 223 -0.98 17.70 10.18
C ALA A 223 -2.26 17.52 11.03
N ASN A 224 -2.65 16.27 11.32
CA ASN A 224 -3.82 15.90 12.10
C ASN A 224 -3.44 15.33 13.49
N ASP A 225 -2.30 15.77 14.05
CA ASP A 225 -1.79 15.37 15.37
C ASP A 225 -1.61 13.85 15.55
N GLY A 226 -1.24 13.16 14.47
CA GLY A 226 -1.05 11.71 14.46
C GLY A 226 -2.33 10.92 14.20
N ASN A 227 -3.49 11.58 14.06
CA ASN A 227 -4.75 10.90 13.82
C ASN A 227 -4.88 10.43 12.36
N PRO A 228 -5.28 9.17 12.10
CA PRO A 228 -5.45 8.64 10.75
C PRO A 228 -6.47 9.45 9.92
N VAL A 229 -6.06 9.90 8.74
CA VAL A 229 -6.96 10.52 7.76
C VAL A 229 -7.77 9.48 6.99
N ASP A 230 -8.95 9.86 6.52
CA ASP A 230 -9.74 9.03 5.60
C ASP A 230 -9.24 9.14 4.16
N ARG A 231 -9.65 8.19 3.32
CA ARG A 231 -9.26 8.07 1.92
C ARG A 231 -9.83 9.18 1.05
N LEU A 232 -11.00 9.73 1.41
CA LEU A 232 -11.63 10.81 0.66
C LEU A 232 -10.77 12.09 0.79
N GLN A 233 -10.35 12.43 2.01
CA GLN A 233 -9.44 13.54 2.27
C GLN A 233 -8.12 13.37 1.51
N LEU A 234 -7.52 12.17 1.54
CA LEU A 234 -6.28 11.88 0.83
C LEU A 234 -6.42 12.07 -0.69
N ILE A 235 -7.48 11.53 -1.29
CA ILE A 235 -7.75 11.66 -2.74
C ILE A 235 -7.98 13.12 -3.12
N LYS A 236 -8.78 13.86 -2.34
CA LYS A 236 -9.04 15.29 -2.57
C LYS A 236 -7.73 16.07 -2.58
N VAL A 237 -6.91 15.94 -1.54
CA VAL A 237 -5.62 16.64 -1.46
C VAL A 237 -4.68 16.25 -2.61
N ALA A 238 -4.68 14.97 -3.02
CA ALA A 238 -3.82 14.49 -4.08
C ALA A 238 -4.21 14.97 -5.48
N HIS A 239 -5.49 15.19 -5.74
CA HIS A 239 -6.02 15.51 -7.06
C HIS A 239 -6.48 16.96 -7.23
N THR A 240 -6.66 17.70 -6.14
CA THR A 240 -6.96 19.13 -6.19
C THR A 240 -5.74 19.93 -6.68
N ASN A 241 -5.97 20.75 -7.70
CA ASN A 241 -4.99 21.71 -8.15
C ASN A 241 -4.94 22.89 -7.17
N LYS A 242 -3.73 23.24 -6.70
CA LYS A 242 -3.54 24.30 -5.70
C LYS A 242 -3.90 25.70 -6.20
N THR A 243 -3.81 25.94 -7.50
CA THR A 243 -4.10 27.25 -8.12
C THR A 243 -5.58 27.42 -8.40
N THR A 244 -6.24 26.39 -8.94
CA THR A 244 -7.67 26.48 -9.30
C THR A 244 -8.61 26.03 -8.18
N GLY A 245 -8.11 25.31 -7.17
CA GLY A 245 -8.91 24.71 -6.11
C GLY A 245 -9.77 23.54 -6.58
N GLN A 246 -9.68 23.13 -7.85
CA GLN A 246 -10.53 22.10 -8.44
C GLN A 246 -9.80 20.77 -8.62
N ILE A 247 -10.54 19.67 -8.51
CA ILE A 247 -10.08 18.33 -8.88
C ILE A 247 -9.97 18.27 -10.41
N GLN A 248 -8.74 18.10 -10.92
CA GLN A 248 -8.49 18.13 -12.37
C GLN A 248 -8.77 16.81 -13.07
N ASP A 249 -8.65 15.67 -12.37
CA ASP A 249 -8.95 14.38 -12.95
C ASP A 249 -10.47 14.14 -12.88
N LEU A 250 -11.14 14.18 -14.03
CA LEU A 250 -12.59 14.07 -14.10
C LEU A 250 -13.14 12.77 -13.52
N LEU A 251 -12.41 11.65 -13.62
CA LEU A 251 -12.84 10.39 -13.02
C LEU A 251 -12.77 10.47 -11.49
N ILE A 252 -11.70 11.06 -10.96
CA ILE A 252 -11.57 11.23 -9.52
C ILE A 252 -12.58 12.25 -9.00
N LYS A 253 -12.90 13.28 -9.79
CA LYS A 253 -13.96 14.22 -9.48
C LYS A 253 -15.30 13.50 -9.34
N ASP A 254 -15.69 12.65 -10.30
CA ASP A 254 -16.92 11.88 -10.21
C ASP A 254 -16.95 10.98 -8.95
N VAL A 255 -15.82 10.37 -8.59
CA VAL A 255 -15.70 9.53 -7.39
C VAL A 255 -15.89 10.35 -6.12
N VAL A 256 -15.26 11.53 -6.02
CA VAL A 256 -15.40 12.42 -4.88
C VAL A 256 -16.84 12.92 -4.76
N ASP A 257 -17.43 13.40 -5.87
CA ASP A 257 -18.80 13.90 -5.91
C ASP A 257 -19.81 12.80 -5.49
N LEU A 258 -19.61 11.56 -5.95
CA LEU A 258 -20.44 10.41 -5.57
C LEU A 258 -20.36 10.11 -4.07
N VAL A 259 -19.14 10.02 -3.51
CA VAL A 259 -18.94 9.71 -2.09
C VAL A 259 -19.46 10.84 -1.20
N GLU A 260 -19.25 12.11 -1.57
CA GLU A 260 -19.78 13.25 -0.83
C GLU A 260 -21.32 13.28 -0.83
N THR A 261 -21.94 12.93 -1.96
CA THR A 261 -23.41 12.81 -2.05
C THR A 261 -23.93 11.67 -1.17
N GLU A 262 -23.24 10.53 -1.15
CA GLU A 262 -23.60 9.39 -0.30
C GLU A 262 -23.46 9.73 1.19
N ILE A 263 -22.36 10.39 1.59
CA ILE A 263 -22.16 10.91 2.95
C ILE A 263 -23.29 11.85 3.35
N ALA A 264 -23.65 12.80 2.47
CA ALA A 264 -24.72 13.76 2.75
C ALA A 264 -26.08 13.06 2.93
N SER A 265 -26.37 12.05 2.10
CA SER A 265 -27.61 11.27 2.20
C SER A 265 -27.73 10.46 3.49
N GLN A 266 -26.63 9.87 3.96
CA GLN A 266 -26.60 9.08 5.20
C GLN A 266 -26.55 9.95 6.47
N SER A 267 -26.21 11.23 6.33
CA SER A 267 -26.16 12.20 7.45
C SER A 267 -27.48 12.94 7.66
N GLN A 268 -28.50 12.72 6.81
CA GLN A 268 -29.82 13.31 7.02
C GLN A 268 -30.60 12.54 8.10
N PRO A 269 -31.26 13.23 9.05
CA PRO A 269 -32.15 12.56 9.99
C PRO A 269 -33.33 11.94 9.24
N LEU A 270 -33.60 10.65 9.50
CA LEU A 270 -34.88 10.04 9.17
C LEU A 270 -35.95 10.78 9.97
N SER A 271 -36.64 11.70 9.32
CA SER A 271 -37.82 12.35 9.90
C SER A 271 -39.00 11.41 9.70
N ASP A 272 -39.33 10.63 10.72
CA ASP A 272 -40.71 10.18 10.95
C ASP A 272 -40.93 10.02 12.47
N ASP A 273 -41.81 10.88 12.97
CA ASP A 273 -42.44 10.97 14.29
C ASP A 273 -41.63 10.80 15.60
N GLY A 274 -41.57 11.91 16.34
CA GLY A 274 -41.72 11.89 17.80
C GLY A 274 -40.45 11.66 18.64
N ASP A 275 -39.87 12.78 19.10
CA ASP A 275 -39.12 12.89 20.35
C ASP A 275 -37.93 11.93 20.53
N SER A 276 -36.79 12.27 19.90
CA SER A 276 -35.49 11.79 20.38
C SER A 276 -34.37 12.74 19.98
N VAL A 277 -33.52 13.04 20.97
CA VAL A 277 -32.40 13.97 20.93
C VAL A 277 -31.55 13.78 19.67
N GLY A 278 -31.37 14.87 18.91
CA GLY A 278 -30.59 14.90 17.68
C GLY A 278 -29.14 14.46 17.87
N ALA A 279 -28.88 13.18 17.65
CA ALA A 279 -27.54 12.67 17.41
C ALA A 279 -27.30 12.67 15.89
N SER A 280 -26.62 13.69 15.39
CA SER A 280 -26.05 13.64 14.04
C SER A 280 -25.04 12.48 14.00
N THR A 281 -25.39 11.38 13.32
CA THR A 281 -24.50 10.25 13.11
C THR A 281 -23.40 10.64 12.15
N ASN A 282 -22.33 11.25 12.67
CA ASN A 282 -21.09 11.43 11.94
C ASN A 282 -20.57 10.04 11.52
N LEU A 283 -20.45 9.81 10.21
CA LEU A 283 -19.96 8.54 9.67
C LEU A 283 -18.54 8.24 10.15
N SER A 284 -18.28 6.99 10.52
CA SER A 284 -16.94 6.58 10.92
C SER A 284 -15.97 6.62 9.74
N ARG A 285 -14.68 6.85 10.04
CA ARG A 285 -13.58 6.79 9.07
C ARG A 285 -13.57 5.50 8.24
N LEU A 286 -13.91 4.37 8.85
CA LEU A 286 -13.94 3.07 8.16
C LEU A 286 -15.07 3.01 7.13
N GLN A 287 -16.25 3.54 7.46
CA GLN A 287 -17.37 3.64 6.52
C GLN A 287 -17.04 4.54 5.33
N ILE A 288 -16.42 5.71 5.59
CA ILE A 288 -15.96 6.61 4.52
C ILE A 288 -14.95 5.92 3.61
N ASN A 289 -13.97 5.21 4.19
CA ASN A 289 -12.99 4.47 3.42
C ASN A 289 -13.62 3.38 2.55
N GLU A 290 -14.61 2.66 3.06
CA GLU A 290 -15.31 1.61 2.31
C GLU A 290 -16.09 2.19 1.13
N MET A 291 -16.79 3.32 1.32
CA MET A 291 -17.49 4.01 0.22
C MET A 291 -16.51 4.42 -0.88
N VAL A 292 -15.36 5.02 -0.52
CA VAL A 292 -14.32 5.36 -1.49
C VAL A 292 -13.80 4.13 -2.21
N GLU A 293 -13.58 3.00 -1.52
CA GLU A 293 -13.10 1.76 -2.13
C GLU A 293 -14.07 1.13 -3.12
N LYS A 294 -15.37 1.28 -2.88
CA LYS A 294 -16.44 0.84 -3.78
C LYS A 294 -16.56 1.75 -5.01
N ALA A 295 -16.44 3.07 -4.81
CA ALA A 295 -16.56 4.05 -5.88
C ALA A 295 -15.34 4.09 -6.82
N VAL A 296 -14.14 3.85 -6.29
CA VAL A 296 -12.90 3.91 -7.08
C VAL A 296 -12.79 2.72 -8.06
N PRO A 297 -12.57 2.98 -9.36
CA PRO A 297 -12.36 1.91 -10.34
C PRO A 297 -11.14 1.05 -10.03
N LYS A 298 -11.28 -0.26 -10.23
CA LYS A 298 -10.21 -1.25 -10.06
C LYS A 298 -9.48 -1.51 -11.38
N ARG A 299 -8.15 -1.54 -11.35
CA ARG A 299 -7.29 -1.96 -12.47
C ARG A 299 -6.87 -3.42 -12.34
N LYS A 300 -6.35 -4.00 -13.43
CA LYS A 300 -5.78 -5.36 -13.46
C LYS A 300 -4.85 -5.57 -12.26
N GLY A 301 -5.09 -6.64 -11.49
CA GLY A 301 -4.37 -6.92 -10.23
C GLY A 301 -4.99 -6.30 -8.98
N GLY A 302 -6.24 -5.80 -9.04
CA GLY A 302 -6.99 -5.31 -7.88
C GLY A 302 -6.61 -3.89 -7.43
N PHE A 303 -5.84 -3.15 -8.23
CA PHE A 303 -5.34 -1.82 -7.83
C PHE A 303 -6.42 -0.74 -7.96
N LEU A 304 -6.69 -0.04 -6.86
CA LEU A 304 -7.59 1.10 -6.82
C LEU A 304 -6.89 2.35 -7.39
N VAL A 305 -7.55 3.01 -8.36
CA VAL A 305 -7.03 4.23 -9.00
C VAL A 305 -7.02 5.39 -8.00
N GLY A 306 -5.94 6.18 -7.94
CA GLY A 306 -5.88 7.36 -7.06
C GLY A 306 -5.54 7.07 -5.60
N LEU A 307 -5.30 5.81 -5.21
CA LEU A 307 -4.95 5.43 -3.85
C LEU A 307 -3.52 4.90 -3.71
N ALA A 308 -2.96 5.07 -2.51
CA ALA A 308 -1.64 4.54 -2.16
C ALA A 308 -1.63 2.99 -2.17
N ARG A 309 -0.49 2.39 -2.53
CA ARG A 309 -0.26 0.96 -2.30
C ARG A 309 0.04 0.74 -0.82
N ARG A 310 -0.86 0.08 -0.09
CA ARG A 310 -0.61 -0.38 1.28
C ARG A 310 0.16 -1.69 1.30
N ALA A 311 0.93 -1.93 2.36
CA ALA A 311 1.61 -3.21 2.57
C ALA A 311 0.65 -4.41 2.64
N SER A 312 -0.58 -4.18 3.11
CA SER A 312 -1.64 -5.19 3.19
C SER A 312 -2.22 -5.62 1.84
N SER A 313 -1.97 -4.90 0.72
CA SER A 313 -2.47 -5.30 -0.61
C SER A 313 -1.51 -6.23 -1.36
N TYR A 314 -0.48 -6.73 -0.67
CA TYR A 314 0.38 -7.78 -1.19
C TYR A 314 -0.26 -9.14 -0.91
N PRO A 315 -0.30 -10.06 -1.90
CA PRO A 315 -0.66 -11.44 -1.59
C PRO A 315 0.33 -11.91 -0.53
N ALA A 316 -0.20 -12.30 0.64
CA ALA A 316 0.59 -12.95 1.65
C ALA A 316 1.29 -14.13 0.98
N SER A 317 2.62 -14.08 0.85
CA SER A 317 3.35 -15.29 0.50
C SER A 317 3.08 -16.29 1.60
N SER A 318 2.40 -17.36 1.22
CA SER A 318 2.01 -18.49 2.05
C SER A 318 3.25 -19.24 2.52
N SER A 319 3.99 -18.67 3.48
CA SER A 319 5.03 -19.35 4.27
C SER A 319 5.72 -18.46 5.31
N GLN A 320 5.26 -17.22 5.57
CA GLN A 320 5.77 -16.47 6.72
C GLN A 320 5.12 -16.97 8.01
N VAL A 321 5.82 -17.87 8.71
CA VAL A 321 5.72 -17.91 10.17
C VAL A 321 6.13 -16.51 10.66
N PRO A 322 5.32 -15.80 11.45
CA PRO A 322 5.70 -14.49 11.94
C PRO A 322 6.88 -14.68 12.89
N TYR A 323 8.10 -14.45 12.40
CA TYR A 323 9.25 -14.25 13.28
C TYR A 323 9.01 -12.93 14.00
N ALA A 324 8.54 -13.04 15.23
CA ALA A 324 8.36 -11.91 16.12
C ALA A 324 9.70 -11.67 16.82
N ASP A 325 10.25 -10.49 16.62
CA ASP A 325 11.48 -10.01 17.26
C ASP A 325 11.39 -10.24 18.78
N PRO A 326 12.33 -10.97 19.41
CA PRO A 326 12.30 -11.26 20.85
C PRO A 326 12.19 -10.01 21.72
N MET A 327 12.80 -8.90 21.31
CA MET A 327 12.68 -7.62 22.04
C MET A 327 11.27 -7.03 21.95
N ILE A 328 10.56 -7.26 20.84
CA ILE A 328 9.17 -6.82 20.68
C ILE A 328 8.23 -7.70 21.50
N LEU A 329 8.53 -9.00 21.63
CA LEU A 329 7.76 -9.89 22.51
C LEU A 329 7.89 -9.48 23.98
N GLU A 330 9.11 -9.16 24.41
CA GLU A 330 9.40 -8.69 25.77
C GLU A 330 8.71 -7.35 26.04
N GLU A 331 8.83 -6.37 25.13
CA GLU A 331 8.14 -5.07 25.28
C GLU A 331 6.61 -5.22 25.27
N LEU A 332 6.05 -6.16 24.49
CA LEU A 332 4.61 -6.44 24.49
C LEU A 332 4.16 -7.13 25.78
N HIS A 333 4.98 -8.02 26.33
CA HIS A 333 4.73 -8.68 27.61
C HIS A 333 4.71 -7.65 28.75
N ASP A 334 5.74 -6.81 28.83
CA ASP A 334 5.86 -5.74 29.83
C ASP A 334 4.71 -4.74 29.73
N LYS A 335 4.29 -4.39 28.52
CA LYS A 335 3.11 -3.54 28.30
C LYS A 335 1.82 -4.26 28.68
N GLY A 336 1.72 -5.56 28.44
CA GLY A 336 0.60 -6.39 28.87
C GLY A 336 0.44 -6.41 30.38
N GLU A 337 1.53 -6.63 31.13
CA GLU A 337 1.53 -6.56 32.59
C GLU A 337 1.13 -5.18 33.10
N ARG A 338 1.63 -4.11 32.47
CA ARG A 338 1.25 -2.74 32.83
C ARG A 338 -0.23 -2.44 32.58
N ILE A 339 -0.81 -2.99 31.51
CA ILE A 339 -2.25 -2.85 31.22
C ILE A 339 -3.06 -3.53 32.32
N VAL A 340 -2.72 -4.76 32.70
CA VAL A 340 -3.42 -5.48 33.77
C VAL A 340 -3.35 -4.71 35.10
N ALA A 341 -2.17 -4.19 35.46
CA ALA A 341 -2.02 -3.38 36.67
C ALA A 341 -2.86 -2.09 36.64
N LEU A 342 -2.95 -1.43 35.48
CA LEU A 342 -3.79 -0.23 35.32
C LEU A 342 -5.29 -0.57 35.35
N GLU A 343 -5.69 -1.72 34.81
CA GLU A 343 -7.08 -2.20 34.87
C GLU A 343 -7.48 -2.52 36.32
N GLU A 344 -6.61 -3.16 37.09
CA GLU A 344 -6.83 -3.44 38.52
C GLU A 344 -6.91 -2.15 39.37
N GLN A 345 -6.03 -1.19 39.09
CA GLN A 345 -6.08 0.12 39.74
C GLN A 345 -7.38 0.87 39.39
N ASN A 346 -7.81 0.83 38.13
CA ASN A 346 -9.08 1.43 37.72
C ASN A 346 -10.28 0.76 38.37
N ALA A 347 -10.29 -0.58 38.50
CA ALA A 347 -11.33 -1.30 39.20
C ALA A 347 -11.40 -0.90 40.69
N THR A 348 -10.24 -0.71 41.32
CA THR A 348 -10.14 -0.24 42.72
C THR A 348 -10.71 1.18 42.85
N ILE A 349 -10.32 2.10 41.97
CA ILE A 349 -10.84 3.49 41.95
C ILE A 349 -12.36 3.50 41.72
N GLN A 350 -12.89 2.63 40.86
CA GLN A 350 -14.33 2.51 40.65
C GLN A 350 -15.07 2.01 41.89
N ALA A 351 -14.50 1.04 42.62
CA ALA A 351 -15.07 0.53 43.86
C ALA A 351 -15.06 1.59 44.98
N GLU A 352 -13.96 2.34 45.11
CA GLU A 352 -13.87 3.47 46.05
C GLU A 352 -14.90 4.55 45.72
N ASN A 353 -15.02 4.93 44.44
CA ASN A 353 -16.03 5.89 44.00
C ASN A 353 -17.46 5.43 44.29
N ALA A 354 -17.77 4.14 44.09
CA ALA A 354 -19.07 3.58 44.43
C ALA A 354 -19.36 3.64 45.95
N THR A 355 -18.34 3.42 46.77
CA THR A 355 -18.43 3.53 48.23
C THR A 355 -18.71 4.96 48.66
N ILE A 356 -17.95 5.93 48.13
CA ILE A 356 -18.15 7.36 48.39
C ILE A 356 -19.56 7.80 47.96
N GLN A 357 -20.08 7.30 46.84
CA GLN A 357 -21.45 7.60 46.41
C GLN A 357 -22.50 7.05 47.38
N ALA A 358 -22.30 5.85 47.92
CA ALA A 358 -23.20 5.26 48.92
C ALA A 358 -23.19 6.04 50.25
N GLU A 359 -22.00 6.46 50.70
CA GLU A 359 -21.85 7.32 51.89
C GLU A 359 -22.57 8.67 51.70
N ASN A 360 -22.36 9.32 50.55
CA ASN A 360 -23.03 10.57 50.20
C ASN A 360 -24.56 10.41 50.18
N ALA A 361 -25.08 9.30 49.66
CA ALA A 361 -26.51 9.01 49.68
C ALA A 361 -27.06 8.87 51.11
N THR A 362 -26.29 8.24 51.99
CA THR A 362 -26.64 8.08 53.42
C THR A 362 -26.68 9.42 54.14
N ILE A 363 -25.66 10.26 53.94
CA ILE A 363 -25.59 11.61 54.52
C ILE A 363 -26.78 12.47 54.06
N LEU A 364 -27.13 12.40 52.77
CA LEU A 364 -28.29 13.12 52.23
C LEU A 364 -29.61 12.65 52.86
N ALA A 365 -29.78 11.35 53.10
CA ALA A 365 -30.97 10.81 53.76
C ALA A 365 -31.08 11.27 55.21
N GLU A 366 -29.97 11.29 55.95
CA GLU A 366 -29.93 11.75 57.33
C GLU A 366 -30.22 13.26 57.44
N LEU A 367 -29.64 14.07 56.55
CA LEU A 367 -29.96 15.49 56.44
C LEU A 367 -31.44 15.75 56.13
N ALA A 368 -32.06 14.93 55.27
CA ALA A 368 -33.49 15.04 54.99
C ALA A 368 -34.34 14.72 56.23
N SER A 369 -33.96 13.70 57.00
CA SER A 369 -34.59 13.34 58.26
C SER A 369 -34.50 14.47 59.29
N GLN A 370 -33.31 15.05 59.48
CA GLN A 370 -33.09 16.17 60.38
C GLN A 370 -33.90 17.42 59.97
N LYS A 371 -33.97 17.71 58.66
CA LYS A 371 -34.81 18.82 58.17
C LYS A 371 -36.28 18.62 58.53
N LYS A 372 -36.78 17.38 58.42
CA LYS A 372 -38.16 17.04 58.80
C LYS A 372 -38.41 17.21 60.29
N THR A 373 -37.52 16.71 61.15
CA THR A 373 -37.66 16.88 62.61
C THR A 373 -37.60 18.36 63.01
N ASN A 374 -36.72 19.14 62.38
CA ASN A 374 -36.63 20.57 62.64
C ASN A 374 -37.92 21.30 62.22
N ALA A 375 -38.53 20.92 61.09
CA ALA A 375 -39.81 21.47 60.67
C ALA A 375 -40.94 21.15 61.66
N GLU A 376 -41.01 19.92 62.16
CA GLU A 376 -42.01 19.50 63.16
C GLU A 376 -41.85 20.24 64.50
N ILE A 377 -40.60 20.48 64.93
CA ILE A 377 -40.30 21.28 66.14
C ILE A 377 -40.79 22.71 65.94
N MET A 378 -40.50 23.32 64.79
CA MET A 378 -40.94 24.68 64.48
C MET A 378 -42.48 24.77 64.43
N GLU A 379 -43.16 23.77 63.89
CA GLU A 379 -44.62 23.73 63.87
C GLU A 379 -45.22 23.64 65.29
N LYS A 380 -44.65 22.78 66.15
CA LYS A 380 -45.08 22.67 67.57
C LYS A 380 -44.86 23.97 68.33
N LEU A 381 -43.71 24.63 68.14
CA LEU A 381 -43.44 25.94 68.74
C LEU A 381 -44.47 26.98 68.30
N ASN A 382 -44.76 27.05 67.00
CA ASN A 382 -45.77 27.98 66.47
C ASN A 382 -47.17 27.72 67.08
N ARG A 383 -47.58 26.46 67.25
CA ARG A 383 -48.85 26.10 67.90
C ARG A 383 -48.89 26.51 69.38
N LEU A 384 -47.79 26.33 70.11
CA LEU A 384 -47.70 26.76 71.51
C LEU A 384 -47.86 28.28 71.64
N PHE A 385 -47.14 29.05 70.83
CA PHE A 385 -47.23 30.51 70.85
C PHE A 385 -48.63 31.03 70.45
N ALA A 386 -49.30 30.36 69.51
CA ALA A 386 -50.68 30.70 69.12
C ALA A 386 -51.74 30.36 70.18
N SER A 387 -51.48 29.41 71.08
CA SER A 387 -52.39 29.03 72.19
C SER A 387 -52.24 29.88 73.45
N SER A 388 -51.21 30.73 73.50
CA SER A 388 -50.88 31.62 74.63
C SER A 388 -51.22 33.10 74.38
N SER A 389 -51.90 33.41 73.28
CA SER A 389 -52.57 34.69 73.00
C SER A 389 -54.08 34.48 73.01
#